data_AF-A0A539DP39-F1
#
_entry.id   AF-A0A539DP39-F1
#
_cell.length_a   1.000
_cell.length_b   1.000
_cell.length_c   1.000
_cell.angle_alpha   90.00
_cell.angle_beta   90.00
_cell.angle_gamma   90.00
#
_symmetry.space_group_name_H-M   'P 1'
#
loop_
_entity.id
_entity.type
_entity.pdbx_description
1 polymer ?
#
loop_
_entity_poly.entity_id
_entity_poly.type
_entity_poly.pdbx_seq_one_letter_code
_entity_poly.pdbx_strand_id
1 'polypeptide(L)'
;MKINPKNSSDSLHRVGTHGHDHGAAAGHRHSHGGDGRRPGPLPEGHAADEDDHGDHDDHDHAQPGDLLRIGCVAAAIAVGGSGIARGLAPFDLFSLGATLGGGLPIFQHALQALRRRRMTMELSMTVALAAAMVIGELFTSAVIVLFVLIAEVLEGLTVSRGRSAIQDLLVYLPRNTRVKRGEEWVTVSVDTLTVGDVVLVRPG
;
A
#
# COMPACT_ATOMS: atom_id res chain seq x y z
N MET A 1 -56.28 1.25 24.28
CA MET A 1 -56.76 2.02 25.45
C MET A 1 -56.47 3.50 25.18
N LYS A 2 -57.45 4.40 25.25
CA LYS A 2 -57.23 5.86 25.10
C LYS A 2 -57.10 6.49 26.49
N ILE A 3 -56.13 7.40 26.70
CA ILE A 3 -56.31 8.56 27.59
C ILE A 3 -55.57 9.77 26.97
N ASN A 4 -56.11 10.96 27.17
CA ASN A 4 -55.68 12.25 26.61
C ASN A 4 -55.43 13.26 27.79
N PRO A 5 -55.29 14.60 27.63
CA PRO A 5 -54.11 15.33 28.08
C PRO A 5 -54.45 16.44 29.12
N LYS A 6 -53.74 17.58 29.08
CA LYS A 6 -53.74 18.74 30.03
C LYS A 6 -52.82 18.48 31.24
N ASN A 7 -52.19 19.45 31.90
CA ASN A 7 -52.10 20.92 31.74
C ASN A 7 -50.64 21.35 32.07
N SER A 8 -50.15 22.59 31.99
CA SER A 8 -50.75 23.93 31.77
C SER A 8 -49.75 24.84 31.00
N SER A 9 -50.10 26.11 30.83
CA SER A 9 -49.25 27.22 30.35
C SER A 9 -49.02 28.28 31.44
N ASP A 10 -47.81 28.82 31.56
CA ASP A 10 -47.48 30.12 32.19
C ASP A 10 -45.98 30.39 31.95
N SER A 11 -45.44 31.59 32.04
CA SER A 11 -45.73 32.87 31.39
C SER A 11 -44.47 33.73 31.56
N LEU A 12 -44.22 34.61 30.58
CA LEU A 12 -43.68 35.97 30.75
C LEU A 12 -42.66 36.26 31.88
N HIS A 13 -41.42 36.65 31.53
CA HIS A 13 -41.08 38.08 31.39
C HIS A 13 -39.65 38.35 30.88
N ARG A 14 -39.46 39.53 30.28
CA ARG A 14 -38.23 40.02 29.65
C ARG A 14 -37.68 41.22 30.44
N VAL A 15 -36.43 41.14 30.91
CA VAL A 15 -35.54 42.23 31.38
C VAL A 15 -34.10 41.70 31.21
N GLY A 16 -33.05 42.43 30.81
CA GLY A 16 -32.89 43.83 30.40
C GLY A 16 -31.48 44.34 30.76
N THR A 17 -30.82 45.11 29.85
CA THR A 17 -29.49 45.77 29.98
C THR A 17 -28.26 44.82 30.02
N HIS A 18 -27.26 44.92 29.14
CA HIS A 18 -26.24 45.98 28.88
C HIS A 18 -25.14 46.09 29.96
N GLY A 19 -23.91 45.77 29.57
CA GLY A 19 -22.67 45.93 30.36
C GLY A 19 -21.45 45.70 29.46
N HIS A 20 -20.48 46.62 29.50
CA HIS A 20 -19.37 46.74 28.55
C HIS A 20 -18.01 46.37 29.17
N ASP A 21 -17.02 46.23 28.28
CA ASP A 21 -15.57 46.45 28.46
C ASP A 21 -14.65 45.42 29.16
N HIS A 22 -13.72 44.94 28.34
CA HIS A 22 -12.25 44.90 28.51
C HIS A 22 -11.62 44.62 29.90
N GLY A 23 -10.88 43.51 29.96
CA GLY A 23 -9.87 43.26 31.00
C GLY A 23 -8.78 42.29 30.51
N ALA A 24 -7.61 42.80 30.16
CA ALA A 24 -6.45 41.99 29.76
C ALA A 24 -5.60 41.59 30.97
N ALA A 25 -5.17 40.32 31.07
CA ALA A 25 -4.08 39.89 31.95
C ALA A 25 -3.58 38.47 31.62
N ALA A 26 -2.37 38.16 32.12
CA ALA A 26 -1.63 36.89 32.06
C ALA A 26 -1.03 36.53 30.68
N GLY A 27 0.29 36.37 30.49
CA GLY A 27 1.38 36.33 31.46
C GLY A 27 2.11 34.99 31.39
N HIS A 28 2.96 34.82 30.37
CA HIS A 28 3.77 33.60 30.20
C HIS A 28 4.69 33.37 31.40
N ARG A 29 4.44 32.28 32.14
CA ARG A 29 5.41 31.70 33.08
C ARG A 29 6.00 30.44 32.46
N HIS A 30 7.28 30.48 32.09
CA HIS A 30 8.04 29.27 31.82
C HIS A 30 8.54 28.69 33.14
N SER A 31 8.20 27.43 33.39
CA SER A 31 8.59 26.67 34.59
C SER A 31 9.29 25.39 34.14
N HIS A 32 10.61 25.46 33.92
CA HIS A 32 11.42 24.26 33.75
C HIS A 32 11.92 23.77 35.12
N GLY A 33 11.18 22.82 35.69
CA GLY A 33 11.59 22.02 36.83
C GLY A 33 11.17 20.57 36.58
N GLY A 34 12.14 19.66 36.53
CA GLY A 34 11.90 18.27 36.12
C GLY A 34 13.20 17.53 35.82
N ASP A 35 13.96 17.22 36.87
CA ASP A 35 14.95 16.14 36.80
C ASP A 35 14.24 14.79 36.58
N GLY A 36 14.83 13.93 35.75
CA GLY A 36 14.16 12.76 35.22
C GLY A 36 15.05 11.85 34.38
N ARG A 37 15.91 11.08 35.07
CA ARG A 37 16.57 9.83 34.61
C ARG A 37 17.03 9.78 33.14
N ARG A 38 18.35 9.83 32.93
CA ARG A 38 18.97 9.30 31.71
C ARG A 38 18.67 7.80 31.57
N PRO A 39 18.05 7.32 30.48
CA PRO A 39 18.11 5.91 30.12
C PRO A 39 19.57 5.53 29.80
N GLY A 40 19.97 4.30 30.11
CA GLY A 40 21.27 3.78 29.66
C GLY A 40 21.32 3.62 28.13
N PRO A 41 22.52 3.47 27.54
CA PRO A 41 22.64 3.20 26.11
C PRO A 41 21.87 1.94 25.75
N LEU A 42 21.03 2.03 24.71
CA LEU A 42 20.38 0.87 24.11
C LEU A 42 21.47 -0.05 23.51
N PRO A 43 21.30 -1.39 23.51
CA PRO A 43 22.20 -2.26 22.78
C PRO A 43 22.20 -1.89 21.30
N GLU A 44 23.37 -1.87 20.69
CA GLU A 44 23.56 -1.47 19.29
C GLU A 44 22.74 -2.38 18.37
N GLY A 45 21.73 -1.80 17.72
CA GLY A 45 21.05 -2.44 16.61
C GLY A 45 22.07 -2.72 15.52
N HIS A 46 22.14 -3.97 15.05
CA HIS A 46 23.00 -4.31 13.91
C HIS A 46 22.57 -3.50 12.70
N ALA A 47 23.47 -2.62 12.24
CA ALA A 47 23.39 -2.05 10.91
C ALA A 47 23.69 -3.16 9.89
N ALA A 48 22.63 -3.66 9.27
CA ALA A 48 22.68 -4.19 7.92
C ALA A 48 21.55 -3.48 7.17
N ASP A 49 21.92 -2.46 6.40
CA ASP A 49 20.99 -1.68 5.59
C ASP A 49 20.42 -2.59 4.48
N GLU A 50 19.24 -3.16 4.70
CA GLU A 50 18.37 -3.74 3.65
C GLU A 50 17.30 -2.72 3.21
N ASP A 51 17.64 -1.43 3.24
CA ASP A 51 16.86 -0.34 2.65
C ASP A 51 17.22 -0.16 1.16
N ASP A 52 16.72 -1.05 0.30
CA ASP A 52 16.34 -0.68 -1.08
C ASP A 52 14.90 -1.13 -1.28
N HIS A 53 13.97 -0.33 -0.75
CA HIS A 53 12.59 -0.36 -1.23
C HIS A 53 12.64 -0.12 -2.73
N GLY A 54 12.43 -1.20 -3.49
CA GLY A 54 12.41 -1.16 -4.94
C GLY A 54 11.56 0.00 -5.43
N ASP A 55 12.08 0.74 -6.40
CA ASP A 55 11.36 1.72 -7.20
C ASP A 55 10.37 0.94 -8.08
N HIS A 56 9.38 0.29 -7.44
CA HIS A 56 8.25 -0.36 -8.08
C HIS A 56 7.43 0.77 -8.72
N ASP A 57 7.83 1.14 -9.94
CA ASP A 57 7.08 2.05 -10.79
C ASP A 57 5.62 1.57 -10.83
N ASP A 58 4.73 2.33 -10.19
CA ASP A 58 3.29 2.04 -10.08
C ASP A 58 2.66 1.99 -11.48
N HIS A 59 2.80 0.86 -12.15
CA HIS A 59 2.11 0.50 -13.39
C HIS A 59 1.05 -0.54 -13.06
N ASP A 60 0.24 -0.18 -12.06
CA ASP A 60 -0.77 -1.00 -11.37
C ASP A 60 -2.04 -1.23 -12.21
N HIS A 61 -1.84 -1.56 -13.49
CA HIS A 61 -2.83 -2.02 -14.45
C HIS A 61 -2.20 -3.18 -15.24
N ALA A 62 -2.42 -4.42 -14.78
CA ALA A 62 -2.09 -5.62 -15.55
C ALA A 62 -2.77 -5.52 -16.93
N GLN A 63 -2.00 -5.20 -17.97
CA GLN A 63 -2.58 -4.94 -19.28
C GLN A 63 -2.97 -6.28 -19.92
N PRO A 64 -4.03 -6.32 -20.76
CA PRO A 64 -4.33 -7.50 -21.55
C PRO A 64 -3.14 -8.00 -22.38
N GLY A 65 -2.19 -7.11 -22.70
CA GLY A 65 -0.92 -7.41 -23.35
C GLY A 65 0.01 -8.31 -22.54
N ASP A 66 0.05 -8.20 -21.21
CA ASP A 66 0.98 -8.97 -20.38
C ASP A 66 0.57 -10.45 -20.31
N LEU A 67 -0.73 -10.70 -20.14
CA LEU A 67 -1.28 -12.04 -20.14
C LEU A 67 -1.16 -12.71 -21.52
N LEU A 68 -1.39 -11.95 -22.60
CA LEU A 68 -1.17 -12.41 -23.97
C LEU A 68 0.31 -12.78 -24.19
N ARG A 69 1.22 -11.93 -23.71
CA ARG A 69 2.67 -12.10 -23.85
C ARG A 69 3.19 -13.31 -23.07
N ILE A 70 2.74 -13.52 -21.83
CA ILE A 70 3.03 -14.73 -21.05
C ILE A 70 2.53 -15.97 -21.80
N GLY A 71 1.32 -15.93 -22.36
CA GLY A 71 0.78 -16.99 -23.21
C GLY A 71 1.65 -17.27 -24.44
N CYS A 72 2.12 -16.24 -25.14
CA CYS A 72 3.03 -16.37 -26.28
C CYS A 72 4.40 -16.96 -25.89
N VAL A 73 4.98 -16.52 -24.76
CA VAL A 73 6.25 -17.05 -24.23
C VAL A 73 6.11 -18.52 -23.85
N ALA A 74 5.05 -18.88 -23.12
CA ALA A 74 4.76 -20.27 -22.76
C ALA A 74 4.54 -21.16 -24.00
N ALA A 75 3.82 -20.67 -25.02
CA ALA A 75 3.63 -21.38 -26.28
C ALA A 75 4.94 -21.58 -27.05
N ALA A 76 5.81 -20.56 -27.11
CA ALA A 76 7.12 -20.68 -27.76
C ALA A 76 8.02 -21.71 -27.06
N ILE A 77 8.04 -21.74 -25.72
CA ILE A 77 8.76 -22.74 -24.91
C ILE A 77 8.20 -24.15 -25.18
N ALA A 78 6.87 -24.30 -25.23
CA ALA A 78 6.24 -25.58 -25.54
C ALA A 78 6.61 -26.11 -26.94
N VAL A 79 6.66 -25.23 -27.95
CA VAL A 79 7.06 -25.58 -29.32
C VAL A 79 8.54 -25.97 -29.41
N GLY A 80 9.44 -25.23 -28.75
CA GLY A 80 10.87 -25.57 -28.67
C GLY A 80 11.11 -26.90 -27.94
N GLY A 81 10.51 -27.07 -26.76
CA GLY A 81 10.62 -28.26 -25.92
C GLY A 81 10.06 -29.53 -26.57
N SER A 82 8.94 -29.42 -27.29
CA SER A 82 8.25 -30.53 -27.96
C SER A 82 9.10 -31.24 -29.02
N GLY A 83 10.19 -30.63 -29.49
CA GLY A 83 11.11 -31.25 -30.44
C GLY A 83 10.65 -31.26 -31.89
N ILE A 84 9.39 -30.92 -32.17
CA ILE A 84 8.85 -30.71 -33.52
C ILE A 84 9.69 -29.66 -34.28
N ALA A 85 10.16 -28.62 -33.58
CA ALA A 85 11.03 -27.58 -34.15
C ALA A 85 12.46 -28.06 -34.51
N ARG A 86 12.95 -29.18 -33.94
CA ARG A 86 14.33 -29.68 -34.16
C ARG A 86 14.58 -30.15 -35.61
N GLY A 87 13.52 -30.31 -36.41
CA GLY A 87 13.62 -30.58 -37.84
C GLY A 87 13.85 -29.34 -38.72
N LEU A 88 13.64 -28.12 -38.21
CA LEU A 88 13.68 -26.88 -39.01
C LEU A 88 14.91 -26.01 -38.73
N ALA A 89 15.52 -26.08 -37.54
CA ALA A 89 16.75 -25.35 -37.22
C ALA A 89 17.61 -26.10 -36.19
N PRO A 90 18.96 -26.04 -36.30
CA PRO A 90 19.86 -26.59 -35.28
C PRO A 90 19.96 -25.70 -34.02
N PHE A 91 19.49 -24.45 -34.09
CA PHE A 91 19.42 -23.51 -32.96
C PHE A 91 17.98 -23.36 -32.48
N ASP A 92 17.78 -23.31 -31.16
CA ASP A 92 16.47 -23.10 -30.54
C ASP A 92 16.03 -21.63 -30.62
N LEU A 93 15.67 -21.22 -31.84
CA LEU A 93 15.20 -19.87 -32.15
C LEU A 93 13.90 -19.52 -31.41
N PHE A 94 13.09 -20.52 -31.05
CA PHE A 94 11.86 -20.35 -30.29
C PHE A 94 12.17 -19.96 -28.84
N SER A 95 13.08 -20.68 -28.17
CA SER A 95 13.51 -20.32 -26.81
C SER A 95 14.33 -19.02 -26.77
N LEU A 96 15.12 -18.71 -27.80
CA LEU A 96 15.77 -17.40 -27.93
C LEU A 96 14.72 -16.28 -28.06
N GLY A 97 13.74 -16.44 -28.94
CA GLY A 97 12.64 -15.49 -29.10
C GLY A 97 11.78 -15.34 -27.85
N ALA A 98 11.54 -16.43 -27.12
CA ALA A 98 10.85 -16.42 -25.83
C ALA A 98 11.66 -15.69 -24.74
N THR A 99 12.98 -15.90 -24.69
CA THR A 99 13.86 -15.23 -23.71
C THR A 99 13.99 -13.74 -24.01
N LEU A 100 14.21 -13.35 -25.27
CA LEU A 100 14.33 -11.93 -25.66
C LEU A 100 12.98 -11.20 -25.62
N GLY A 101 11.94 -11.80 -26.19
CA GLY A 101 10.59 -11.23 -26.26
C GLY A 101 9.84 -11.26 -24.93
N GLY A 102 10.12 -12.25 -24.06
CA GLY A 102 9.61 -12.32 -22.69
C GLY A 102 10.45 -11.50 -21.70
N GLY A 103 11.78 -11.49 -21.84
CA GLY A 103 12.69 -10.80 -20.92
C GLY A 103 12.74 -9.27 -21.04
N LEU A 104 12.07 -8.68 -22.05
CA LEU A 104 12.13 -7.24 -22.34
C LEU A 104 11.99 -6.28 -21.13
N PRO A 105 11.02 -6.40 -20.20
CA PRO A 105 10.87 -5.49 -19.06
C PRO A 105 12.02 -5.69 -18.08
N ILE A 106 12.34 -6.95 -17.73
CA ILE A 106 13.46 -7.31 -16.87
C ILE A 106 14.76 -6.67 -17.40
N PHE A 107 15.00 -6.75 -18.71
CA PHE A 107 16.15 -6.11 -19.36
C PHE A 107 16.07 -4.57 -19.38
N GLN A 108 14.88 -3.98 -19.48
CA GLN A 108 14.67 -2.53 -19.41
C GLN A 108 14.91 -1.98 -18.00
N HIS A 109 14.33 -2.61 -16.97
CA HIS A 109 14.55 -2.28 -15.56
C HIS A 109 16.02 -2.44 -15.18
N ALA A 110 16.65 -3.55 -15.56
CA ALA A 110 18.09 -3.77 -15.34
C ALA A 110 18.97 -2.73 -16.05
N LEU A 111 18.65 -2.34 -17.29
CA LEU A 111 19.39 -1.29 -18.00
C LEU A 111 19.22 0.08 -17.31
N GLN A 112 18.04 0.37 -16.77
CA GLN A 112 17.77 1.60 -16.02
C GLN A 112 18.51 1.59 -14.67
N ALA A 113 18.51 0.48 -13.93
CA ALA A 113 19.25 0.28 -12.69
C ALA A 113 20.76 0.43 -12.92
N LEU A 114 21.31 -0.22 -13.95
CA LEU A 114 22.71 -0.10 -14.37
C LEU A 114 23.09 1.34 -14.71
N ARG A 115 22.21 2.06 -15.43
CA ARG A 115 22.40 3.48 -15.76
C ARG A 115 22.34 4.39 -14.52
N ARG A 116 21.49 4.08 -13.54
CA ARG A 116 21.43 4.73 -12.21
C ARG A 116 22.56 4.28 -11.27
N ARG A 117 23.40 3.30 -11.67
CA ARG A 117 24.44 2.63 -10.86
C ARG A 117 23.91 2.04 -9.54
N ARG A 118 22.68 1.53 -9.55
CA ARG A 118 22.10 0.78 -8.42
C ARG A 118 22.22 -0.72 -8.68
N MET A 119 22.45 -1.49 -7.62
CA MET A 119 22.51 -2.95 -7.65
C MET A 119 21.15 -3.49 -7.24
N THR A 120 20.24 -3.63 -8.21
CA THR A 120 18.88 -4.14 -7.98
C THR A 120 18.75 -5.62 -8.31
N MET A 121 17.63 -6.24 -7.91
CA MET A 121 17.36 -7.65 -8.16
C MET A 121 17.29 -7.97 -9.67
N GLU A 122 16.67 -7.09 -10.47
CA GLU A 122 16.50 -7.24 -11.91
C GLU A 122 17.84 -7.18 -12.64
N LEU A 123 18.80 -6.38 -12.14
CA LEU A 123 20.15 -6.32 -12.68
C LEU A 123 20.89 -7.64 -12.48
N SER A 124 20.85 -8.18 -11.25
CA SER A 124 21.44 -9.49 -10.92
C SER A 124 20.82 -10.61 -11.77
N MET A 125 19.49 -10.63 -11.84
CA MET A 125 18.73 -11.58 -12.64
C MET A 125 19.05 -11.49 -14.15
N THR A 126 19.18 -10.28 -14.69
CA THR A 126 19.53 -10.04 -16.09
C THR A 126 20.92 -10.56 -16.41
N VAL A 127 21.90 -10.39 -15.51
CA VAL A 127 23.25 -10.95 -15.70
C VAL A 127 23.21 -12.48 -15.69
N ALA A 128 22.40 -13.11 -14.83
CA ALA A 128 22.22 -14.56 -14.82
C ALA A 128 21.58 -15.08 -16.12
N LEU A 129 20.53 -14.42 -16.62
CA LEU A 129 19.92 -14.75 -17.92
C LEU A 129 20.89 -14.56 -19.09
N ALA A 130 21.68 -13.48 -19.08
CA ALA A 130 22.70 -13.24 -20.09
C ALA A 130 23.78 -14.34 -20.09
N ALA A 131 24.24 -14.77 -18.91
CA ALA A 131 25.20 -15.86 -18.79
C ALA A 131 24.65 -17.19 -19.33
N ALA A 132 23.39 -17.53 -19.02
CA ALA A 132 22.73 -18.73 -19.53
C ALA A 132 22.58 -18.68 -21.07
N MET A 133 22.20 -17.54 -21.64
CA MET A 133 22.16 -17.35 -23.10
C MET A 133 23.55 -17.48 -23.75
N VAL A 134 24.62 -16.95 -23.14
CA VAL A 134 26.00 -17.04 -23.66
C VAL A 134 26.52 -18.47 -23.66
N ILE A 135 26.15 -19.30 -22.69
CA ILE A 135 26.50 -20.73 -22.62
C ILE A 135 25.70 -21.57 -23.63
N GLY A 136 24.63 -21.01 -24.21
CA GLY A 136 23.75 -21.68 -25.18
C GLY A 136 22.52 -22.36 -24.56
N GLU A 137 22.30 -22.18 -23.26
CA GLU A 137 21.17 -22.73 -22.49
C GLU A 137 19.88 -21.91 -22.69
N LEU A 138 19.46 -21.79 -23.95
CA LEU A 138 18.35 -20.96 -24.39
C LEU A 138 17.00 -21.44 -23.83
N PHE A 139 16.77 -22.76 -23.82
CA PHE A 139 15.54 -23.36 -23.26
C PHE A 139 15.42 -23.07 -21.76
N THR A 140 16.50 -23.32 -21.01
CA THR A 140 16.57 -23.06 -19.57
C THR A 140 16.35 -21.57 -19.26
N SER A 141 16.96 -20.68 -20.06
CA SER A 141 16.76 -19.22 -19.96
C SER A 141 15.30 -18.81 -20.17
N ALA A 142 14.64 -19.37 -21.18
CA ALA A 142 13.25 -19.07 -21.49
C ALA A 142 12.29 -19.52 -20.38
N VAL A 143 12.54 -20.69 -19.79
CA VAL A 143 11.78 -21.21 -18.63
C VAL A 143 11.93 -20.29 -17.42
N ILE A 144 13.13 -19.78 -17.13
CA ILE A 144 13.35 -18.81 -16.04
C ILE A 144 12.57 -17.51 -16.30
N VAL A 145 12.63 -16.97 -17.52
CA VAL A 145 11.83 -15.79 -17.92
C VAL A 145 10.33 -16.03 -17.72
N LEU A 146 9.80 -17.19 -18.11
CA LEU A 146 8.39 -17.53 -17.91
C LEU A 146 7.99 -17.50 -16.43
N PHE A 147 8.81 -18.08 -15.53
CA PHE A 147 8.52 -18.07 -14.10
C PHE A 147 8.51 -16.66 -13.51
N VAL A 148 9.41 -15.78 -13.94
CA VAL A 148 9.45 -14.40 -13.43
C VAL A 148 8.28 -13.56 -13.93
N LEU A 149 7.90 -13.69 -15.21
CA LEU A 149 6.67 -13.03 -15.70
C LEU A 149 5.41 -13.50 -14.94
N ILE A 150 5.37 -14.77 -14.50
CA ILE A 150 4.29 -15.27 -13.64
C ILE A 150 4.40 -14.67 -12.24
N ALA A 151 5.60 -14.52 -11.69
CA ALA A 151 5.84 -13.91 -10.38
C ALA A 151 5.42 -12.42 -10.35
N GLU A 152 5.79 -11.63 -11.35
CA GLU A 152 5.38 -10.23 -11.52
C GLU A 152 3.84 -10.07 -11.47
N VAL A 153 3.10 -10.95 -12.16
CA VAL A 153 1.63 -10.95 -12.13
C VAL A 153 1.09 -11.36 -10.76
N LEU A 154 1.69 -12.36 -10.10
CA LEU A 154 1.29 -12.80 -8.76
C LEU A 154 1.58 -11.73 -7.69
N GLU A 155 2.65 -10.96 -7.84
CA GLU A 155 3.00 -9.84 -6.99
C GLU A 155 1.94 -8.73 -7.08
N GLY A 156 1.62 -8.23 -8.28
CA GLY A 156 0.56 -7.24 -8.47
C GLY A 156 -0.81 -7.71 -7.97
N LEU A 157 -1.15 -8.99 -8.17
CA LEU A 157 -2.37 -9.60 -7.60
C LEU A 157 -2.34 -9.67 -6.06
N THR A 158 -1.16 -9.80 -5.44
CA THR A 158 -1.01 -9.87 -3.98
C THR A 158 -1.08 -8.48 -3.36
N VAL A 159 -0.38 -7.51 -3.94
CA VAL A 159 -0.37 -6.10 -3.50
C VAL A 159 -1.78 -5.49 -3.59
N SER A 160 -2.44 -5.62 -4.75
CA SER A 160 -3.80 -5.11 -4.94
C SER A 160 -4.81 -5.71 -3.94
N ARG A 161 -4.80 -7.04 -3.74
CA ARG A 161 -5.65 -7.71 -2.74
C ARG A 161 -5.36 -7.26 -1.32
N GLY A 162 -4.08 -7.12 -0.94
CA GLY A 162 -3.68 -6.62 0.37
C GLY A 162 -4.18 -5.20 0.63
N ARG A 163 -4.02 -4.31 -0.36
CA ARG A 163 -4.51 -2.92 -0.30
C ARG A 163 -6.03 -2.85 -0.20
N SER A 164 -6.76 -3.66 -0.97
CA SER A 164 -8.22 -3.76 -0.87
C SER A 164 -8.68 -4.25 0.51
N ALA A 165 -8.05 -5.29 1.06
CA ALA A 165 -8.42 -5.82 2.38
C ALA A 165 -8.20 -4.80 3.52
N ILE A 166 -7.12 -4.01 3.45
CA ILE A 166 -6.89 -2.88 4.38
C ILE A 166 -7.96 -1.80 4.18
N GLN A 167 -8.30 -1.48 2.92
CA GLN A 167 -9.32 -0.46 2.62
C GLN A 167 -10.71 -0.87 3.11
N ASP A 168 -11.10 -2.15 2.95
CA ASP A 168 -12.35 -2.69 3.48
C ASP A 168 -12.38 -2.61 5.01
N LEU A 169 -11.28 -2.93 5.70
CA LEU A 169 -11.17 -2.74 7.16
C LEU A 169 -11.33 -1.27 7.56
N LEU A 170 -10.76 -0.33 6.81
CA LEU A 170 -10.90 1.11 7.05
C LEU A 170 -12.32 1.64 6.80
N VAL A 171 -13.11 0.99 5.94
CA VAL A 171 -14.53 1.35 5.72
C VAL A 171 -15.40 1.07 6.95
N TYR A 172 -15.03 0.10 7.79
CA TYR A 172 -15.75 -0.20 9.04
C TYR A 172 -15.50 0.80 10.18
N LEU A 173 -14.51 1.71 10.07
CA LEU A 173 -14.30 2.74 11.09
C LEU A 173 -15.37 3.85 10.99
N PRO A 174 -16.19 4.07 12.04
CA PRO A 174 -17.21 5.10 12.03
C PRO A 174 -16.57 6.49 12.04
N ARG A 175 -16.86 7.30 11.02
CA ARG A 175 -16.30 8.67 10.91
C ARG A 175 -16.91 9.66 11.89
N ASN A 176 -18.15 9.42 12.31
CA ASN A 176 -18.89 10.30 13.22
C ASN A 176 -19.52 9.48 14.34
N THR A 177 -19.61 10.05 15.54
CA THR A 177 -20.37 9.47 16.66
C THR A 177 -21.19 10.54 17.38
N ARG A 178 -22.10 10.12 18.28
CA ARG A 178 -22.92 11.04 19.07
C ARG A 178 -22.40 11.12 20.50
N VAL A 179 -22.05 12.32 20.95
CA VAL A 179 -21.54 12.60 22.30
C VAL A 179 -22.57 13.37 23.11
N LYS A 180 -22.64 13.09 24.41
CA LYS A 180 -23.43 13.87 25.36
C LYS A 180 -22.73 15.18 25.71
N ARG A 181 -23.35 16.32 25.41
CA ARG A 181 -22.90 17.67 25.78
C ARG A 181 -24.03 18.33 26.58
N GLY A 182 -23.89 18.40 27.90
CA GLY A 182 -24.99 18.79 28.79
C GLY A 182 -26.14 17.78 28.74
N GLU A 183 -27.35 18.24 28.43
CA GLU A 183 -28.52 17.38 28.26
C GLU A 183 -28.72 16.89 26.80
N GLU A 184 -27.98 17.43 25.83
CA GLU A 184 -28.17 17.14 24.41
C GLU A 184 -27.14 16.13 23.84
N TRP A 185 -27.53 15.48 22.73
CA TRP A 185 -26.73 14.48 22.01
C TRP A 185 -26.30 15.01 20.65
N VAL A 186 -25.07 15.53 20.57
CA VAL A 186 -24.51 16.19 19.38
C VAL A 186 -23.68 15.19 18.57
N THR A 187 -23.79 15.22 17.24
CA THR A 187 -22.93 14.44 16.34
C THR A 187 -21.61 15.16 16.11
N VAL A 188 -20.48 14.47 16.30
CA VAL A 188 -19.11 15.00 16.14
C VAL A 188 -18.21 13.98 15.42
N SER A 189 -17.09 14.44 14.84
CA SER A 189 -16.09 13.51 14.31
C SER A 189 -15.42 12.74 15.45
N VAL A 190 -15.06 11.48 15.20
CA VAL A 190 -14.33 10.65 16.17
C VAL A 190 -12.96 11.26 16.51
N ASP A 191 -12.34 12.01 15.59
CA ASP A 191 -11.06 12.71 15.81
C ASP A 191 -11.14 13.85 16.85
N THR A 192 -12.35 14.30 17.18
CA THR A 192 -12.60 15.44 18.10
C THR A 192 -13.00 15.00 19.51
N LEU A 193 -13.00 13.70 19.78
CA LEU A 193 -13.37 13.13 21.08
C LEU A 193 -12.29 13.35 22.13
N THR A 194 -12.72 13.67 23.35
CA THR A 194 -11.83 13.80 24.52
C THR A 194 -12.05 12.67 25.53
N VAL A 195 -11.00 12.29 26.25
CA VAL A 195 -11.08 11.28 27.32
C VAL A 195 -12.10 11.72 28.37
N GLY A 196 -13.11 10.89 28.62
CA GLY A 196 -14.25 11.21 29.49
C GLY A 196 -15.56 11.50 28.74
N ASP A 197 -15.54 11.61 27.42
CA ASP A 197 -16.75 11.79 26.62
C ASP A 197 -17.68 10.57 26.67
N VAL A 198 -18.97 10.81 26.94
CA VAL A 198 -20.01 9.78 26.92
C VAL A 198 -20.61 9.68 25.51
N VAL A 199 -20.36 8.56 24.84
CA VAL A 199 -20.84 8.27 23.48
C VAL A 199 -22.08 7.38 23.46
N LEU A 200 -22.99 7.61 22.51
CA LEU A 200 -24.19 6.81 22.31
C LEU A 200 -23.96 5.73 21.23
N VAL A 201 -23.75 4.49 21.67
CA VAL A 201 -23.79 3.31 20.80
C VAL A 201 -25.22 2.77 20.76
N ARG A 202 -25.77 2.57 19.56
CA ARG A 202 -27.04 1.86 19.36
C ARG A 202 -26.76 0.39 19.08
N PRO A 203 -27.62 -0.55 19.51
CA PRO A 203 -27.52 -1.94 19.07
C PRO A 203 -27.76 -2.03 17.56
N GLY A 204 -26.81 -2.63 16.84
CA GLY A 204 -26.72 -2.65 15.37
C GLY A 204 -25.28 -2.39 14.94
#